data_AF-A0A5M5BTK1-F1
#
_entry.id   AF-A0A5M5BTK1-F1
#
_cell.length_a   1.000
_cell.length_b   1.000
_cell.length_c   1.000
_cell.angle_alpha   90.00
_cell.angle_beta   90.00
_cell.angle_gamma   90.00
#
_symmetry.space_group_name_H-M   'P 1'
#
loop_
_entity.id
_entity.type
_entity.pdbx_description
1 polymer ?
#
loop_
_entity_poly.entity_id
_entity_poly.type
_entity_poly.pdbx_seq_one_letter_code
_entity_poly.pdbx_strand_id
1 'polypeptide(L)'
;MKTNIHILPAICILCLCACKSGNASSLNKNDVIQDTIKTFTLPAIPPMKTAPEQRADFLVKHYWDNVNFADTNYIHHPEVTEQAWADYCDILNHVPLETAQEAMRKTIEQTNVDKKVFTYITDLADKYLYDPNSPMRNEEFYIPVLDAMLASPLLEEI
;
A
#
# COMPACT_ATOMS: atom_id res chain seq x y z
N MET A 1 20.21 12.31 70.69
CA MET A 1 19.59 12.09 72.03
C MET A 1 18.14 12.54 71.95
N LYS A 2 17.20 11.62 72.25
CA LYS A 2 15.81 11.86 72.73
C LYS A 2 14.85 12.59 71.75
N THR A 3 13.63 12.14 71.44
CA THR A 3 12.74 11.16 72.08
C THR A 3 11.58 10.82 71.12
N ASN A 4 11.14 9.56 71.14
CA ASN A 4 9.82 9.11 70.70
C ASN A 4 8.72 9.72 71.59
N ILE A 5 7.47 9.85 71.10
CA ILE A 5 6.30 9.11 71.62
C ILE A 5 4.97 9.52 70.96
N HIS A 6 4.16 8.47 70.77
CA HIS A 6 2.84 8.24 70.18
C HIS A 6 1.69 9.17 70.59
N ILE A 7 0.62 9.18 69.78
CA ILE A 7 -0.78 8.90 70.21
C ILE A 7 -1.67 8.72 68.96
N LEU A 8 -2.35 7.58 68.89
CA LEU A 8 -3.54 7.31 68.07
C LEU A 8 -4.78 7.66 68.92
N PRO A 9 -5.87 8.16 68.33
CA PRO A 9 -7.08 7.35 68.39
C PRO A 9 -7.93 7.38 67.11
N ALA A 10 -8.65 6.29 66.94
CA ALA A 10 -9.61 5.99 65.90
C ALA A 10 -10.81 6.94 65.89
N ILE A 11 -11.36 7.24 64.70
CA ILE A 11 -12.77 7.52 64.46
C ILE A 11 -13.16 6.89 63.10
N CYS A 12 -13.98 5.84 63.16
CA CYS A 12 -14.85 5.42 62.06
C CYS A 12 -16.00 6.41 61.95
N ILE A 13 -16.36 6.86 60.74
CA ILE A 13 -17.73 7.30 60.39
C ILE A 13 -17.93 7.36 58.86
N LEU A 14 -18.79 6.44 58.42
CA LEU A 14 -19.80 6.51 57.36
C LEU A 14 -19.43 6.80 55.89
N CYS A 15 -19.58 5.73 55.10
CA CYS A 15 -19.97 5.74 53.70
C CYS A 15 -21.28 6.53 53.48
N LEU A 16 -21.36 7.22 52.32
CA LEU A 16 -22.44 7.17 51.31
C LEU A 16 -22.55 8.52 50.59
N CYS A 17 -21.78 8.70 49.52
CA CYS A 17 -22.12 9.62 48.43
C CYS A 17 -21.96 8.88 47.11
N ALA A 18 -23.08 8.41 46.58
CA ALA A 18 -23.18 7.87 45.24
C ALA A 18 -23.06 9.02 44.22
N CYS A 19 -21.90 9.15 43.57
CA CYS A 19 -21.79 9.92 42.35
C CYS A 19 -21.98 8.98 41.15
N LYS A 20 -23.23 8.89 40.68
CA LYS A 20 -23.57 8.33 39.37
C LYS A 20 -23.20 9.36 38.31
N SER A 21 -21.94 9.40 37.89
CA SER A 21 -21.56 9.94 36.58
C SER A 21 -21.64 8.79 35.58
N GLY A 22 -22.61 8.86 34.69
CA GLY A 22 -22.74 7.92 33.58
C GLY A 22 -21.49 8.03 32.70
N ASN A 23 -20.60 7.05 32.82
CA ASN A 23 -19.50 6.90 31.89
C ASN A 23 -20.10 6.29 30.62
N ALA A 24 -20.51 7.16 29.69
CA ALA A 24 -20.81 6.75 28.33
C ALA A 24 -19.50 6.24 27.72
N SER A 25 -19.37 4.93 27.67
CA SER A 25 -18.38 4.22 26.87
C SER A 25 -18.56 4.61 25.41
N SER A 26 -17.91 5.70 24.98
CA SER A 26 -17.47 5.82 23.61
C SER A 26 -16.29 4.85 23.46
N LEU A 27 -16.63 3.62 23.09
CA LEU A 27 -15.71 2.76 22.39
C LEU A 27 -15.31 3.52 21.12
N ASN A 28 -14.24 4.30 21.20
CA ASN A 28 -13.39 4.52 20.06
C ASN A 28 -12.92 3.12 19.66
N LYS A 29 -13.68 2.48 18.76
CA LYS A 29 -13.13 1.51 17.83
C LYS A 29 -12.10 2.28 17.01
N ASN A 30 -10.92 2.44 17.57
CA ASN A 30 -9.72 2.38 16.78
C ASN A 30 -9.75 0.94 16.24
N ASP A 31 -10.38 0.72 15.08
CA ASP A 31 -9.98 -0.41 14.27
C ASP A 31 -8.49 -0.18 14.05
N VAL A 32 -7.68 -0.88 14.84
CA VAL A 32 -6.26 -1.00 14.59
C VAL A 32 -6.23 -1.63 13.22
N ILE A 33 -6.01 -0.82 12.18
CA ILE A 33 -5.75 -1.32 10.83
C ILE A 33 -4.54 -2.22 11.02
N GLN A 34 -4.79 -3.52 11.06
CA GLN A 34 -3.76 -4.49 11.27
C GLN A 34 -2.88 -4.43 10.04
N ASP A 35 -1.62 -4.08 10.24
CA ASP A 35 -0.67 -3.97 9.17
C ASP A 35 -0.38 -5.37 8.58
N THR A 36 -1.04 -5.67 7.46
CA THR A 36 -0.97 -6.96 6.77
C THR A 36 0.03 -6.97 5.62
N ILE A 37 0.56 -5.81 5.23
CA ILE A 37 1.45 -5.70 4.07
C ILE A 37 2.88 -5.99 4.53
N LYS A 38 3.28 -7.26 4.42
CA LYS A 38 4.65 -7.70 4.73
C LYS A 38 5.42 -8.20 3.52
N THR A 39 4.69 -8.65 2.50
CA THR A 39 5.23 -9.31 1.32
C THR A 39 4.29 -9.12 0.15
N PHE A 40 4.85 -8.98 -1.05
CA PHE A 40 4.10 -9.04 -2.30
C PHE A 40 3.80 -10.49 -2.67
N THR A 41 2.57 -10.80 -3.10
CA THR A 41 2.14 -12.17 -3.43
C THR A 41 1.79 -12.29 -4.90
N LEU A 42 2.60 -13.04 -5.66
CA LEU A 42 2.38 -13.28 -7.08
C LEU A 42 1.12 -14.14 -7.33
N PRO A 43 0.44 -13.99 -8.48
CA PRO A 43 -0.65 -14.88 -8.87
C PRO A 43 -0.14 -16.30 -9.12
N ALA A 44 -0.95 -17.30 -8.77
CA ALA A 44 -0.63 -18.69 -9.08
C ALA A 44 -0.76 -18.93 -10.59
N ILE A 45 0.35 -19.26 -11.26
CA ILE A 45 0.35 -19.55 -12.70
C ILE A 45 -0.36 -20.89 -12.95
N PRO A 46 -1.40 -20.94 -13.80
CA PRO A 46 -2.09 -22.18 -14.15
C PRO A 46 -1.12 -23.25 -14.66
N PRO A 47 -1.24 -24.52 -14.20
CA PRO A 47 -0.29 -25.58 -14.57
C PRO A 47 -0.28 -25.92 -16.06
N MET A 48 -1.35 -25.55 -16.78
CA MET A 48 -1.45 -25.68 -18.23
C MET A 48 -0.56 -24.69 -19.01
N LYS A 49 -0.07 -23.62 -18.38
CA LYS A 49 0.87 -22.66 -19.00
C LYS A 49 2.30 -23.14 -18.76
N THR A 50 2.78 -23.94 -19.69
CA THR A 50 4.09 -24.59 -19.60
C THR A 50 5.19 -23.84 -20.34
N ALA A 51 4.87 -23.22 -21.48
CA ALA A 51 5.84 -22.46 -22.27
C ALA A 51 6.25 -21.15 -21.56
N PRO A 52 7.54 -20.76 -21.55
CA PRO A 52 8.01 -19.54 -20.91
C PRO A 52 7.23 -18.29 -21.31
N GLU A 53 6.91 -18.15 -22.60
CA GLU A 53 6.21 -16.99 -23.17
C GLU A 53 4.76 -16.93 -22.65
N GLN A 54 4.10 -18.08 -22.52
CA GLN A 54 2.74 -18.15 -21.96
C GLN A 54 2.70 -17.81 -20.46
N ARG A 55 3.79 -18.12 -19.75
CA ARG A 55 3.96 -17.81 -18.33
C ARG A 55 4.23 -16.32 -18.14
N ALA A 56 5.11 -15.73 -18.94
CA ALA A 56 5.39 -14.29 -18.94
C ALA A 56 4.12 -13.49 -19.30
N ASP A 57 3.42 -13.88 -20.38
CA ASP A 57 2.16 -13.26 -20.80
C ASP A 57 1.08 -13.30 -19.70
N PHE A 58 0.96 -14.42 -19.00
CA PHE A 58 0.06 -14.50 -17.84
C PHE A 58 0.53 -13.61 -16.70
N LEU A 59 1.82 -13.65 -16.38
CA LEU A 59 2.35 -12.95 -15.22
C LEU A 59 2.19 -11.44 -15.39
N VAL A 60 2.50 -10.84 -16.54
CA VAL A 60 2.34 -9.39 -16.75
C VAL A 60 0.89 -8.93 -16.66
N LYS A 61 -0.07 -9.79 -17.02
CA LYS A 61 -1.51 -9.47 -17.01
C LYS A 61 -2.15 -9.61 -15.63
N HIS A 62 -1.60 -10.49 -14.80
CA HIS A 62 -2.17 -10.86 -13.50
C HIS A 62 -1.29 -10.45 -12.32
N TYR A 63 -0.16 -9.78 -12.58
CA TYR A 63 0.87 -9.47 -11.58
C TYR A 63 0.27 -8.81 -10.33
N TRP A 64 -0.64 -7.86 -10.55
CA TRP A 64 -1.27 -7.04 -9.52
C TRP A 64 -2.62 -7.58 -9.01
N ASP A 65 -3.06 -8.78 -9.40
CA ASP A 65 -4.39 -9.32 -9.05
C ASP A 65 -4.61 -9.47 -7.53
N ASN A 66 -3.53 -9.67 -6.77
CA ASN A 66 -3.59 -9.79 -5.31
C ASN A 66 -3.37 -8.45 -4.58
N VAL A 67 -3.24 -7.33 -5.30
CA VAL A 67 -3.04 -6.00 -4.72
C VAL A 67 -4.35 -5.24 -4.65
N ASN A 68 -4.65 -4.72 -3.47
CA ASN A 68 -5.75 -3.78 -3.31
C ASN A 68 -5.24 -2.34 -3.45
N PHE A 69 -5.33 -1.75 -4.64
CA PHE A 69 -4.89 -0.36 -4.86
C PHE A 69 -5.69 0.70 -4.10
N ALA A 70 -6.80 0.35 -3.43
CA ALA A 70 -7.49 1.26 -2.51
C ALA A 70 -6.88 1.24 -1.09
N ASP A 71 -5.98 0.29 -0.77
CA ASP A 71 -5.30 0.22 0.51
C ASP A 71 -4.06 1.12 0.51
N THR A 72 -4.15 2.29 1.14
CA THR A 72 -3.03 3.23 1.22
C THR A 72 -1.85 2.71 2.03
N ASN A 73 -2.00 1.59 2.76
CA ASN A 73 -0.92 1.00 3.53
C ASN A 73 0.25 0.53 2.66
N TYR A 74 0.03 0.21 1.37
CA TYR A 74 1.12 -0.08 0.42
C TYR A 74 2.16 1.06 0.30
N ILE A 75 1.77 2.30 0.56
CA ILE A 75 2.66 3.48 0.53
C ILE A 75 3.54 3.53 1.79
N HIS A 76 3.10 2.91 2.89
CA HIS A 76 3.86 2.83 4.15
C HIS A 76 4.87 1.69 4.19
N HIS A 77 4.85 0.81 3.17
CA HIS A 77 5.82 -0.28 2.96
C HIS A 77 6.55 -0.11 1.63
N PRO A 78 7.29 0.99 1.44
CA PRO A 78 7.92 1.32 0.17
C PRO A 78 8.89 0.24 -0.29
N GLU A 79 9.58 -0.45 0.62
CA GLU A 79 10.48 -1.56 0.27
C GLU A 79 9.75 -2.75 -0.38
N VAL A 80 8.51 -3.02 0.00
CA VAL A 80 7.71 -4.09 -0.59
C VAL A 80 7.16 -3.65 -1.94
N THR A 81 6.55 -2.46 -1.99
CA THR A 81 5.86 -1.98 -3.19
C THR A 81 6.84 -1.56 -4.29
N GLU A 82 7.96 -0.92 -3.93
CA GLU A 82 9.02 -0.55 -4.89
C GLU A 82 9.70 -1.77 -5.49
N GLN A 83 10.00 -2.80 -4.69
CA GLN A 83 10.56 -4.04 -5.21
C GLN A 83 9.57 -4.73 -6.17
N ALA A 84 8.28 -4.81 -5.80
CA ALA A 84 7.26 -5.35 -6.69
C ALA A 84 7.14 -4.56 -8.00
N TRP A 85 7.25 -3.23 -7.95
CA TRP A 85 7.27 -2.38 -9.15
C TRP A 85 8.49 -2.65 -10.03
N ALA A 86 9.69 -2.75 -9.44
CA ALA A 86 10.90 -3.07 -10.18
C ALA A 86 10.82 -4.46 -10.81
N ASP A 87 10.40 -5.48 -10.06
CA ASP A 87 10.20 -6.84 -10.57
C ASP A 87 9.18 -6.85 -11.73
N TYR A 88 8.10 -6.08 -11.62
CA TYR A 88 7.12 -5.92 -12.70
C TYR A 88 7.75 -5.34 -13.97
N CYS A 89 8.53 -4.26 -13.83
CA CYS A 89 9.23 -3.63 -14.94
C CYS A 89 10.21 -4.59 -15.63
N ASP A 90 10.88 -5.47 -14.87
CA ASP A 90 11.76 -6.50 -15.43
C ASP A 90 10.97 -7.53 -16.26
N ILE A 91 9.86 -8.04 -15.71
CA ILE A 91 9.02 -9.07 -16.36
C ILE A 91 8.41 -8.56 -17.68
N LEU A 92 8.12 -7.26 -17.79
CA LEU A 92 7.61 -6.65 -19.02
C LEU A 92 8.57 -6.80 -20.21
N ASN A 93 9.87 -6.98 -19.98
CA ASN A 93 10.85 -7.25 -21.04
C ASN A 93 10.72 -8.65 -21.66
N HIS A 94 9.88 -9.52 -21.10
CA HIS A 94 9.70 -10.90 -21.54
C HIS A 94 8.41 -11.14 -22.34
N VAL A 95 7.73 -10.07 -22.74
CA VAL A 95 6.52 -10.13 -23.57
C VAL A 95 6.65 -9.18 -24.78
N PRO A 96 5.84 -9.34 -25.84
CA PRO A 96 5.79 -8.36 -26.92
C PRO A 96 5.49 -6.95 -26.39
N LEU A 97 6.09 -5.94 -27.01
CA LEU A 97 5.96 -4.54 -26.56
C LEU A 97 4.50 -4.10 -26.41
N GLU A 98 3.63 -4.47 -27.36
CA GLU A 98 2.20 -4.18 -27.30
C GLU A 98 1.55 -4.74 -26.03
N THR A 99 1.86 -6.00 -25.67
CA THR A 99 1.38 -6.62 -24.43
C THR A 99 1.90 -5.90 -23.20
N ALA A 100 3.17 -5.49 -23.20
CA ALA A 100 3.77 -4.75 -22.09
C ALA A 100 3.09 -3.38 -21.90
N GLN A 101 2.87 -2.65 -23.00
CA GLN A 101 2.24 -1.33 -22.97
C GLN A 101 0.78 -1.41 -22.53
N GLU A 102 0.03 -2.42 -22.98
CA GLU A 102 -1.34 -2.67 -22.52
C GLU A 102 -1.39 -2.99 -21.02
N ALA A 103 -0.49 -3.85 -20.54
CA ALA A 103 -0.44 -4.26 -19.13
C ALA A 103 -0.05 -3.08 -18.21
N MET A 104 0.96 -2.29 -18.63
CA MET A 104 1.38 -1.08 -17.93
C MET A 104 0.23 -0.08 -17.81
N ARG A 105 -0.45 0.24 -18.93
CA ARG A 105 -1.59 1.15 -18.95
C ARG A 105 -2.69 0.71 -17.98
N LYS A 106 -3.10 -0.56 -18.04
CA LYS A 106 -4.13 -1.13 -17.15
C LYS A 106 -3.73 -1.05 -15.68
N THR A 107 -2.45 -1.28 -15.38
CA THR A 107 -1.93 -1.18 -14.01
C THR A 107 -2.08 0.25 -13.49
N ILE A 108 -1.64 1.26 -14.26
CA ILE A 108 -1.81 2.67 -13.86
C ILE A 108 -3.29 3.03 -13.72
N GLU A 109 -4.14 2.58 -14.65
CA GLU A 109 -5.58 2.81 -14.59
C GLU A 109 -6.22 2.26 -13.31
N GLN A 110 -5.80 1.08 -12.84
CA GLN A 110 -6.28 0.45 -11.60
C GLN A 110 -5.95 1.28 -10.35
N THR A 111 -4.89 2.10 -10.39
CA THR A 111 -4.52 2.95 -9.26
C THR A 111 -5.42 4.18 -9.08
N ASN A 112 -6.25 4.52 -10.07
CA ASN A 112 -7.17 5.67 -10.00
C ASN A 112 -8.22 5.59 -8.87
N VAL A 113 -8.30 4.46 -8.16
CA VAL A 113 -9.19 4.28 -7.01
C VAL A 113 -8.76 5.08 -5.78
N ASP A 114 -7.49 5.46 -5.67
CA ASP A 114 -6.97 6.30 -4.58
C ASP A 114 -5.85 7.23 -5.07
N LYS A 115 -5.98 8.53 -4.80
CA LYS A 115 -5.03 9.55 -5.29
C LYS A 115 -3.62 9.41 -4.74
N LYS A 116 -3.46 8.96 -3.49
CA LYS A 116 -2.12 8.77 -2.92
C LYS A 116 -1.43 7.58 -3.53
N VAL A 117 -2.16 6.48 -3.74
CA VAL A 117 -1.62 5.28 -4.40
C VAL A 117 -1.30 5.59 -5.86
N PHE A 118 -2.19 6.26 -6.58
CA PHE A 118 -1.95 6.74 -7.94
C PHE A 118 -0.65 7.55 -8.03
N THR A 119 -0.51 8.61 -7.23
CA THR A 119 0.69 9.45 -7.22
C THR A 119 1.94 8.63 -6.89
N TYR A 120 1.88 7.77 -5.87
CA TYR A 120 3.03 6.95 -5.49
C TYR A 120 3.49 6.00 -6.61
N ILE A 121 2.56 5.34 -7.29
CA ILE A 121 2.89 4.44 -8.41
C ILE A 121 3.41 5.21 -9.63
N THR A 122 2.85 6.37 -9.95
CA THR A 122 3.37 7.21 -11.05
C THR A 122 4.75 7.79 -10.74
N ASP A 123 5.05 8.10 -9.47
CA ASP A 123 6.38 8.53 -9.03
C ASP A 123 7.41 7.38 -9.18
N LEU A 124 7.01 6.14 -8.88
CA LEU A 124 7.85 4.96 -9.16
C LEU A 124 8.06 4.76 -10.66
N ALA A 125 7.03 4.98 -11.48
CA ALA A 125 7.16 4.91 -12.92
C ALA A 125 8.16 5.95 -13.45
N ASP A 126 8.10 7.19 -12.96
CA ASP A 126 9.06 8.25 -13.31
C ASP A 126 10.50 7.86 -12.91
N LYS A 127 10.68 7.46 -11.64
CA LYS A 127 11.97 7.03 -11.08
C LYS A 127 12.62 5.90 -11.87
N TYR A 128 11.84 4.89 -12.27
CA TYR A 128 12.39 3.68 -12.89
C TYR A 128 12.43 3.74 -14.41
N LEU A 129 11.44 4.33 -15.05
CA LEU A 129 11.28 4.26 -16.51
C LEU A 129 11.73 5.53 -17.23
N TYR A 130 11.78 6.67 -16.54
CA TYR A 130 12.11 7.97 -17.16
C TYR A 130 13.45 8.55 -16.71
N ASP A 131 13.79 8.49 -15.41
CA ASP A 131 15.03 9.05 -14.85
C ASP A 131 16.26 8.63 -15.68
N PRO A 132 17.08 9.58 -16.18
CA PRO A 132 18.26 9.27 -17.00
C PRO A 132 19.31 8.41 -16.30
N ASN A 133 19.31 8.35 -14.97
CA ASN A 133 20.23 7.53 -14.17
C ASN A 133 19.65 6.16 -13.81
N SER A 134 18.39 5.90 -14.15
CA SER A 134 17.80 4.59 -13.91
C SER A 134 18.40 3.55 -14.84
N PRO A 135 18.92 2.42 -14.32
CA PRO A 135 19.34 1.29 -15.16
C PRO A 135 18.15 0.61 -15.85
N MET A 136 16.92 0.86 -15.39
CA MET A 136 15.68 0.29 -15.93
C MET A 136 14.94 1.25 -16.87
N ARG A 137 15.55 2.39 -17.18
CA ARG A 137 14.95 3.42 -18.03
C ARG A 137 14.47 2.83 -19.35
N ASN A 138 13.19 3.03 -19.66
CA ASN A 138 12.55 2.55 -20.87
C ASN A 138 11.37 3.46 -21.24
N GLU A 139 11.59 4.35 -22.21
CA GLU A 139 10.58 5.32 -22.65
C GLU A 139 9.35 4.64 -23.27
N GLU A 140 9.52 3.50 -23.93
CA GLU A 140 8.40 2.75 -24.52
C GLU A 140 7.44 2.22 -23.45
N PHE A 141 7.94 1.95 -22.25
CA PHE A 141 7.12 1.58 -21.08
C PHE A 141 6.57 2.82 -20.35
N TYR A 142 7.21 3.98 -20.46
CA TYR A 142 6.74 5.21 -19.80
C TYR A 142 5.62 5.92 -20.59
N ILE A 143 5.60 5.82 -21.93
CA ILE A 143 4.53 6.36 -22.77
C ILE A 143 3.12 5.96 -22.28
N PRO A 144 2.78 4.67 -22.07
CA PRO A 144 1.44 4.30 -21.58
C PRO A 144 1.14 4.80 -20.16
N VAL A 145 2.15 5.09 -19.35
CA VAL A 145 1.97 5.73 -18.03
C VAL A 145 1.50 7.17 -18.22
N LEU A 146 2.17 7.92 -19.10
CA LEU A 146 1.79 9.29 -19.43
C LEU A 146 0.39 9.37 -20.03
N ASP A 147 0.05 8.46 -20.95
CA ASP A 147 -1.30 8.37 -21.52
C ASP A 147 -2.36 8.14 -20.43
N ALA A 148 -2.10 7.23 -19.48
CA ALA A 148 -3.01 6.93 -18.38
C ALA A 148 -3.10 8.10 -17.39
N MET A 149 -2.02 8.84 -17.17
CA MET A 149 -2.02 10.08 -16.38
C MET A 149 -2.88 11.16 -17.03
N LEU A 150 -2.72 11.39 -18.34
CA LEU A 150 -3.53 12.37 -19.09
C LEU A 150 -5.02 12.01 -19.08
N ALA A 151 -5.35 10.73 -19.06
CA ALA A 151 -6.73 10.24 -18.97
C ALA A 151 -7.28 10.15 -17.53
N SER A 152 -6.44 10.36 -16.51
CA SER A 152 -6.83 10.16 -15.11
C SER A 152 -7.82 11.23 -14.65
N PRO A 153 -8.93 10.85 -14.00
CA PRO A 153 -9.84 11.82 -13.38
C PRO A 153 -9.28 12.46 -12.10
N LEU A 154 -8.13 12.00 -11.61
CA LEU A 154 -7.51 12.47 -10.35
C LEU A 154 -6.55 13.65 -10.53
N LEU A 155 -6.07 13.85 -11.76
CA LEU A 155 -5.22 14.97 -12.14
C LEU A 155 -6.12 16.09 -12.66
N GLU A 156 -6.01 17.26 -12.05
CA GLU A 156 -6.75 18.45 -12.48
C GLU A 156 -6.04 19.07 -13.69
N GLU A 157 -6.82 19.54 -14.67
CA GLU A 157 -6.29 20.43 -15.71
C GLU A 157 -5.80 21.72 -15.04
N ILE A 158 -4.53 22.08 -15.27
CA ILE A 158 -3.87 23.27 -14.70
C ILE A 158 -4.22 24.51 -15.55
#